data_AF-A0AAN5IEB9-F1
#
_entry.id   AF-A0AAN5IEB9-F1
#
_cell.length_a   1.000
_cell.length_b   1.000
_cell.length_c   1.000
_cell.angle_alpha   90.00
_cell.angle_beta   90.00
_cell.angle_gamma   90.00
#
_symmetry.space_group_name_H-M   'P 1'
#
loop_
_entity.id
_entity.type
_entity.pdbx_description
1 polymer ?
#
loop_
_entity_poly.entity_id
_entity_poly.type
_entity_poly.pdbx_seq_one_letter_code
_entity_poly.pdbx_strand_id
1 'polypeptide(L)'
;RERLVDREDREDFYQEPLDVEEMLRKMEETRKRAFDYETEDKIGGVIQKAVEALIKMICTDLHPEKLSLANESLKNTRTLAIKHDKVHETKSDPLREKAYEVCEKLEEAFGVLIAKEIKERAEIKKEVEVKEEEK
;
A
#
# COMPACT_ATOMS: atom_id res chain seq x y z
N ARG A 1 46.13 -18.17 27.80
CA ARG A 1 46.43 -17.69 26.43
C ARG A 1 45.13 -17.21 25.82
N GLU A 2 44.81 -15.96 26.09
CA GLU A 2 43.72 -15.22 25.47
C GLU A 2 44.05 -15.03 23.98
N ARG A 3 43.09 -15.26 23.10
CA ARG A 3 43.15 -14.81 21.71
C ARG A 3 42.08 -13.76 21.53
N LEU A 4 42.55 -12.52 21.47
CA LEU A 4 41.87 -11.38 20.85
C LEU A 4 41.42 -11.82 19.46
N VAL A 5 40.11 -11.75 19.21
CA VAL A 5 39.57 -11.81 17.85
C VAL A 5 39.27 -10.37 17.48
N ASP A 6 39.94 -9.92 16.43
CA ASP A 6 39.95 -8.56 15.94
C ASP A 6 38.54 -8.03 15.65
N ARG A 7 38.32 -6.79 16.10
CA ARG A 7 37.21 -5.93 15.70
C ARG A 7 37.47 -5.47 14.27
N GLU A 8 37.01 -6.20 13.27
CA GLU A 8 36.96 -5.70 11.89
C GLU A 8 36.06 -6.65 11.09
N ASP A 9 34.74 -6.50 11.25
CA ASP A 9 33.69 -7.01 10.36
C ASP A 9 32.33 -6.47 10.85
N ARG A 10 32.26 -5.17 11.16
CA ARG A 10 30.96 -4.48 11.11
C ARG A 10 30.79 -4.06 9.67
N GLU A 11 30.21 -4.95 8.86
CA GLU A 11 29.58 -4.53 7.63
C GLU A 11 28.50 -3.52 8.03
N ASP A 12 28.82 -2.25 7.83
CA ASP A 12 27.87 -1.16 7.83
C ASP A 12 26.83 -1.51 6.76
N PHE A 13 25.69 -2.05 7.20
CA PHE A 13 24.47 -2.10 6.41
C PHE A 13 24.01 -0.65 6.18
N TYR A 14 24.68 0.04 5.26
CA TYR A 14 24.13 1.19 4.58
C TYR A 14 22.93 0.69 3.79
N GLN A 15 21.75 0.75 4.39
CA GLN A 15 20.52 0.81 3.60
C GLN A 15 20.58 2.14 2.86
N GLU A 16 20.90 2.08 1.57
CA GLU A 16 20.76 3.23 0.68
C GLU A 16 19.36 3.82 0.89
N PRO A 17 19.23 5.14 1.07
CA PRO A 17 17.92 5.77 1.15
C PRO A 17 17.19 5.47 -0.16
N LEU A 18 16.09 4.73 -0.08
CA LEU A 18 15.21 4.44 -1.21
C LEU A 18 14.89 5.74 -1.94
N ASP A 19 15.29 5.83 -3.20
CA ASP A 19 14.94 6.95 -4.07
C ASP A 19 13.43 6.91 -4.34
N VAL A 20 12.70 7.67 -3.52
CA VAL A 20 11.25 7.79 -3.58
C VAL A 20 10.79 8.27 -4.96
N GLU A 21 11.60 9.10 -5.63
CA GLU A 21 11.28 9.66 -6.94
C GLU A 21 11.38 8.58 -8.04
N GLU A 22 12.40 7.72 -7.97
CA GLU A 22 12.53 6.56 -8.86
C GLU A 22 11.39 5.54 -8.63
N MET A 23 11.00 5.30 -7.38
CA MET A 23 9.87 4.44 -7.04
C MET A 23 8.55 4.98 -7.61
N LEU A 24 8.27 6.27 -7.41
CA LEU A 24 7.07 6.92 -7.95
C LEU A 24 7.03 6.86 -9.48
N ARG A 25 8.17 7.02 -10.15
CA ARG A 25 8.27 6.86 -11.61
C ARG A 25 7.93 5.43 -12.06
N LYS A 26 8.49 4.42 -11.40
CA LYS A 26 8.18 3.00 -11.68
C LYS A 26 6.71 2.68 -11.45
N MET A 27 6.09 3.28 -10.43
CA MET A 27 4.66 3.15 -10.16
C MET A 27 3.80 3.77 -11.27
N GLU A 28 4.17 4.96 -11.76
CA GLU A 28 3.47 5.63 -12.87
C GLU A 28 3.56 4.82 -14.18
N GLU A 29 4.73 4.25 -14.49
CA GLU A 29 4.90 3.35 -15.63
C GLU A 29 4.08 2.06 -15.50
N THR A 30 3.92 1.56 -14.28
CA THR A 30 3.07 0.40 -13.99
C THR A 30 1.60 0.75 -14.16
N ARG A 31 1.17 1.95 -13.75
CA ARG A 31 -0.19 2.46 -13.97
C ARG A 31 -0.54 2.54 -15.46
N LYS A 32 0.38 3.06 -16.28
CA LYS A 32 0.19 3.12 -17.75
C LYS A 32 0.03 1.73 -18.36
N ARG A 33 0.86 0.77 -17.96
CA ARG A 33 0.75 -0.62 -18.43
C ARG A 33 -0.56 -1.28 -17.97
N ALA A 34 -1.03 -1.00 -16.75
CA ALA A 34 -2.30 -1.50 -16.25
C ALA A 34 -3.52 -1.02 -17.06
N PHE A 35 -3.46 0.19 -17.62
CA PHE A 35 -4.49 0.73 -18.53
C PHE A 35 -4.61 -0.10 -19.81
N ASP A 36 -3.49 -0.55 -20.39
CA ASP A 36 -3.51 -1.40 -21.58
C ASP A 36 -4.14 -2.79 -21.31
N TYR A 37 -4.19 -3.24 -20.05
CA TYR A 37 -4.91 -4.44 -19.64
C TYR A 37 -6.41 -4.20 -19.38
N GLU A 38 -6.85 -2.97 -19.12
CA GLU A 38 -8.21 -2.63 -18.70
C GLU A 38 -9.27 -2.91 -19.78
N THR A 39 -8.88 -2.95 -21.05
CA THR A 39 -9.77 -3.12 -22.22
C THR A 39 -10.19 -4.55 -22.50
N GLU A 40 -9.44 -5.56 -22.06
CA GLU A 40 -9.79 -6.98 -22.22
C GLU A 40 -9.75 -7.76 -20.89
N ASP A 41 -9.09 -7.26 -19.85
CA ASP A 41 -8.83 -8.01 -18.63
C ASP A 41 -9.12 -7.21 -17.34
N LYS A 42 -10.14 -7.63 -16.58
CA LYS A 42 -10.59 -6.93 -15.36
C LYS A 42 -9.53 -6.86 -14.27
N ILE A 43 -8.49 -7.69 -14.35
CA ILE A 43 -7.35 -7.63 -13.43
C ILE A 43 -6.49 -6.37 -13.60
N GLY A 44 -6.42 -5.81 -14.81
CA GLY A 44 -5.70 -4.55 -15.06
C GLY A 44 -6.23 -3.41 -14.18
N GLY A 45 -7.56 -3.30 -14.08
CA GLY A 45 -8.21 -2.32 -13.22
C GLY A 45 -7.92 -2.53 -11.72
N VAL A 46 -7.74 -3.77 -11.27
CA VAL A 46 -7.36 -4.07 -9.87
C VAL A 46 -5.95 -3.59 -9.58
N ILE A 47 -5.00 -3.90 -10.48
CA ILE A 47 -3.60 -3.47 -10.36
C ILE A 47 -3.51 -1.95 -10.40
N GLN A 48 -4.24 -1.29 -11.30
CA GLN A 48 -4.28 0.16 -11.36
C GLN A 48 -4.77 0.77 -10.05
N LYS A 49 -5.87 0.27 -9.49
CA LYS A 49 -6.39 0.76 -8.21
C LYS A 49 -5.45 0.51 -7.05
N ALA A 50 -4.72 -0.60 -7.06
CA ALA A 50 -3.70 -0.90 -6.06
C ALA A 50 -2.55 0.11 -6.12
N VAL A 51 -2.07 0.42 -7.32
CA VAL A 51 -1.03 1.43 -7.54
C VAL A 51 -1.51 2.83 -7.16
N GLU A 52 -2.72 3.22 -7.56
CA GLU A 52 -3.32 4.51 -7.16
C GLU A 52 -3.44 4.64 -5.64
N ALA A 53 -3.85 3.56 -4.95
CA ALA A 53 -3.94 3.55 -3.50
C ALA A 53 -2.54 3.73 -2.88
N LEU A 54 -1.54 2.99 -3.34
CA LEU A 54 -0.15 3.11 -2.86
C LEU A 54 0.42 4.52 -3.07
N ILE A 55 0.18 5.14 -4.24
CA ILE A 55 0.63 6.52 -4.49
C ILE A 55 -0.01 7.48 -3.50
N LYS A 56 -1.32 7.34 -3.23
CA LYS A 56 -1.99 8.16 -2.21
C LYS A 56 -1.39 7.98 -0.83
N MET A 57 -1.05 6.75 -0.45
CA MET A 57 -0.40 6.45 0.82
C MET A 57 0.98 7.13 0.95
N ILE A 58 1.74 7.23 -0.13
CA ILE A 58 3.08 7.81 -0.11
C ILE A 58 3.05 9.34 -0.22
N CYS A 59 2.16 9.89 -1.06
CA CYS A 59 2.23 11.30 -1.48
C CYS A 59 1.25 12.25 -0.78
N THR A 60 0.30 11.78 0.02
CA THR A 60 -0.65 12.66 0.72
C THR A 60 -0.42 12.66 2.22
N ASP A 61 -0.63 13.82 2.87
CA ASP A 61 -0.96 13.86 4.29
C ASP A 61 -2.08 12.84 4.50
N LEU A 62 -1.79 11.79 5.27
CA LEU A 62 -2.57 10.57 5.42
C LEU A 62 -3.95 10.88 6.01
N HIS A 63 -4.85 11.49 5.25
CA HIS A 63 -6.20 11.75 5.74
C HIS A 63 -6.95 10.41 5.80
N PRO A 64 -7.40 9.97 6.98
CA PRO A 64 -8.02 8.67 7.16
C PRO A 64 -9.18 8.41 6.20
N GLU A 65 -10.00 9.42 5.95
CA GLU A 65 -11.15 9.35 5.05
C GLU A 65 -10.74 9.12 3.59
N LYS A 66 -9.71 9.82 3.12
CA LYS A 66 -9.20 9.67 1.74
C LYS A 66 -8.57 8.30 1.52
N LEU A 67 -7.86 7.80 2.53
CA LEU A 67 -7.27 6.46 2.53
C LEU A 67 -8.36 5.38 2.60
N SER A 68 -9.39 5.58 3.42
CA SER A 68 -10.53 4.67 3.52
C SER A 68 -11.26 4.55 2.19
N LEU A 69 -11.54 5.67 1.52
CA LEU A 69 -12.16 5.67 0.20
C LEU A 69 -11.30 4.98 -0.87
N ALA A 70 -9.97 5.18 -0.82
CA ALA A 70 -9.06 4.49 -1.74
C ALA A 70 -9.04 2.97 -1.49
N ASN A 71 -9.03 2.56 -0.23
CA ASN A 71 -9.04 1.16 0.17
C ASN A 71 -10.36 0.46 -0.23
N GLU A 72 -11.50 1.10 0.02
CA GLU A 72 -12.81 0.60 -0.43
C GLU A 72 -12.91 0.50 -1.95
N SER A 73 -12.37 1.49 -2.67
CA SER A 73 -12.35 1.44 -4.13
C SER A 73 -11.53 0.26 -4.65
N LEU A 74 -10.36 -0.01 -4.07
CA LEU A 74 -9.54 -1.18 -4.42
C LEU A 74 -10.29 -2.49 -4.16
N LYS A 75 -10.86 -2.63 -2.97
CA LYS A 75 -11.61 -3.81 -2.55
C LYS A 75 -12.81 -4.11 -3.45
N ASN A 76 -13.56 -3.08 -3.83
CA ASN A 76 -14.71 -3.22 -4.72
C ASN A 76 -14.27 -3.68 -6.11
N THR A 77 -13.24 -3.07 -6.68
CA THR A 77 -12.70 -3.46 -7.99
C THR A 77 -12.16 -4.89 -7.97
N ARG A 78 -11.40 -5.28 -6.93
CA ARG A 78 -10.92 -6.65 -6.74
C ARG A 78 -12.08 -7.66 -6.67
N THR A 79 -13.10 -7.36 -5.86
CA THR A 79 -14.26 -8.24 -5.70
C THR A 79 -15.02 -8.43 -7.02
N LEU A 80 -15.16 -7.37 -7.82
CA LEU A 80 -15.80 -7.45 -9.14
C LEU A 80 -14.97 -8.26 -10.14
N ALA A 81 -13.65 -8.07 -10.15
CA ALA A 81 -12.74 -8.82 -11.03
C ALA A 81 -12.75 -10.32 -10.70
N ILE A 82 -12.66 -10.69 -9.42
CA ILE A 82 -12.76 -12.10 -8.98
C ILE A 82 -14.10 -12.73 -9.38
N LYS A 83 -15.21 -11.99 -9.23
CA LYS A 83 -16.54 -12.47 -9.66
C LYS A 83 -16.59 -12.70 -11.16
N HIS A 84 -16.05 -11.77 -11.95
CA HIS A 84 -16.00 -11.88 -13.40
C HIS A 84 -15.19 -13.10 -13.84
N ASP A 85 -13.99 -13.30 -13.27
CA ASP A 85 -13.12 -14.43 -13.59
C ASP A 85 -13.77 -15.77 -13.25
N LYS A 86 -14.53 -15.84 -12.14
CA LYS A 86 -15.31 -17.03 -11.76
C LYS A 86 -16.45 -17.36 -12.73
N VAL A 87 -17.12 -16.34 -13.28
CA VAL A 87 -18.27 -16.52 -14.19
C VAL A 87 -17.82 -16.94 -15.58
N HIS A 88 -16.68 -16.45 -16.04
CA HIS A 88 -16.18 -16.70 -17.39
C HIS A 88 -15.30 -17.95 -17.52
N GLU A 89 -15.25 -18.81 -16.50
CA GLU A 89 -14.39 -20.02 -16.43
C GLU A 89 -12.97 -19.74 -16.92
N THR A 90 -12.47 -18.52 -16.69
CA THR A 90 -11.11 -18.17 -17.02
C THR A 90 -10.27 -19.05 -16.12
N LYS A 91 -9.56 -20.04 -16.70
CA LYS A 91 -8.67 -20.92 -15.94
C LYS A 91 -7.88 -20.03 -15.00
N SER A 92 -8.07 -20.24 -13.70
CA SER A 92 -7.44 -19.42 -12.67
C SER A 92 -5.94 -19.48 -12.87
N ASP A 93 -5.39 -18.46 -13.51
CA ASP A 93 -3.96 -18.35 -13.76
C ASP A 93 -3.31 -18.13 -12.39
N PRO A 94 -2.33 -18.95 -11.98
CA PRO A 94 -1.61 -18.76 -10.72
C PRO A 94 -1.09 -17.33 -10.51
N LEU A 95 -0.74 -16.62 -11.59
CA LEU A 95 -0.31 -15.22 -11.51
C LEU A 95 -1.47 -14.29 -11.14
N ARG A 96 -2.68 -14.54 -11.63
CA ARG A 96 -3.87 -13.76 -11.26
C ARG A 96 -4.25 -13.97 -9.80
N GLU A 97 -4.23 -15.21 -9.33
CA GLU A 97 -4.48 -15.52 -7.92
C GLU A 97 -3.48 -14.77 -7.03
N LYS A 98 -2.21 -14.78 -7.41
CA LYS A 98 -1.18 -14.09 -6.63
C LYS A 98 -1.31 -12.58 -6.66
N ALA A 99 -1.75 -12.00 -7.78
CA ALA A 99 -2.07 -10.58 -7.86
C ALA A 99 -3.26 -10.21 -6.93
N TYR A 100 -4.30 -11.04 -6.87
CA TYR A 100 -5.43 -10.82 -5.95
C TYR A 100 -5.01 -10.92 -4.48
N GLU A 101 -4.13 -11.87 -4.15
CA GLU A 101 -3.58 -12.01 -2.79
C GLU A 101 -2.72 -10.80 -2.40
N VAL A 102 -1.87 -10.31 -3.30
CA VAL A 102 -1.09 -9.08 -3.05
C VAL A 102 -2.01 -7.88 -2.81
N CYS A 103 -3.06 -7.74 -3.62
CA CYS A 103 -4.05 -6.68 -3.42
C CYS A 103 -4.80 -6.82 -2.09
N GLU A 104 -5.09 -8.04 -1.65
CA GLU A 104 -5.67 -8.29 -0.32
C GLU A 104 -4.76 -7.84 0.81
N LYS A 105 -3.47 -8.20 0.74
CA LYS A 105 -2.48 -7.78 1.73
C LYS A 105 -2.27 -6.27 1.74
N LEU A 106 -2.38 -5.64 0.58
CA LEU A 106 -2.38 -4.20 0.49
C LEU A 106 -3.60 -3.59 1.20
N GLU A 107 -4.80 -4.13 0.98
CA GLU A 107 -6.02 -3.67 1.66
C GLU A 107 -5.94 -3.80 3.20
N GLU A 108 -5.37 -4.92 3.69
CA GLU A 108 -5.09 -5.12 5.12
C GLU A 108 -4.13 -4.05 5.66
N ALA A 109 -3.04 -3.78 4.94
CA ALA A 109 -2.06 -2.76 5.31
C ALA A 109 -2.68 -1.35 5.36
N PHE A 110 -3.54 -1.01 4.39
CA PHE A 110 -4.32 0.22 4.41
C PHE A 110 -5.21 0.31 5.65
N GLY A 111 -5.90 -0.77 6.00
CA GLY A 111 -6.76 -0.81 7.18
C GLY A 111 -5.99 -0.51 8.47
N VAL A 112 -4.79 -1.09 8.63
CA VAL A 112 -3.92 -0.85 9.79
C VAL A 112 -3.45 0.60 9.85
N LEU A 113 -3.00 1.16 8.72
CA LEU A 113 -2.54 2.55 8.66
C LEU A 113 -3.65 3.54 8.98
N ILE A 114 -4.84 3.34 8.43
CA ILE A 114 -6.02 4.18 8.72
C ILE A 114 -6.35 4.14 10.21
N ALA A 115 -6.37 2.94 10.81
CA ALA A 115 -6.67 2.79 12.23
C ALA A 115 -5.63 3.50 13.12
N LYS A 116 -4.34 3.40 12.76
CA LYS A 116 -3.24 4.07 13.46
C LYS A 116 -3.39 5.59 13.39
N GLU A 117 -3.63 6.13 12.21
CA GLU A 117 -3.77 7.57 11.97
C GLU A 117 -4.99 8.15 12.70
N ILE A 118 -6.14 7.44 12.72
CA ILE A 118 -7.32 7.86 13.50
C ILE A 118 -6.98 7.96 14.98
N LYS A 119 -6.24 6.98 15.51
CA LYS A 119 -5.85 6.95 16.92
C LYS A 119 -4.90 8.11 17.27
N GLU A 120 -3.86 8.33 16.46
CA GLU A 120 -2.90 9.42 16.68
C GLU A 120 -3.58 10.80 16.66
N ARG A 121 -4.49 11.04 15.69
CA ARG A 121 -5.27 12.29 15.65
C ARG A 121 -6.18 12.47 16.87
N ALA A 122 -6.76 11.39 17.38
CA ALA A 122 -7.60 11.44 18.59
C ALA A 122 -6.78 11.74 19.85
N GLU A 123 -5.55 11.22 19.94
CA GLU A 123 -4.63 11.50 21.05
C GLU A 123 -4.16 12.97 21.03
N ILE A 124 -3.78 13.48 19.86
CA ILE A 124 -3.41 14.90 19.68
C ILE A 124 -4.57 15.82 20.08
N LYS A 125 -5.81 15.51 19.66
CA LYS A 125 -6.98 16.34 19.99
C LYS A 125 -7.18 16.44 21.51
N LYS A 126 -7.04 15.32 22.24
CA LYS A 126 -7.15 15.32 23.70
C LYS A 126 -6.07 16.15 24.38
N GLU A 127 -4.82 16.07 23.90
CA GLU A 127 -3.73 16.87 24.46
C GLU A 127 -3.93 18.39 24.26
N VAL A 128 -4.56 18.79 23.15
CA VAL A 128 -4.91 20.19 22.90
C VAL A 128 -6.03 20.65 23.83
N GLU A 129 -7.10 19.86 23.99
CA GLU A 129 -8.22 20.18 24.90
C GLU A 129 -7.74 20.33 26.36
N VAL A 130 -6.86 19.44 26.83
CA VAL A 130 -6.28 19.54 28.20
C VAL A 130 -5.46 20.82 28.39
N LYS A 131 -4.70 21.24 27.38
CA LYS A 131 -3.89 22.48 27.45
C LYS A 131 -4.72 23.77 27.37
N GLU A 132 -5.92 23.71 26.81
CA GLU A 132 -6.85 24.84 26.78
C GLU A 132 -7.61 24.99 28.12
N GLU A 133 -7.86 23.89 28.83
CA GLU A 133 -8.48 23.93 30.17
C GLU A 133 -7.52 24.39 31.29
N GLU A 134 -6.21 24.30 31.06
CA GLU A 134 -5.16 24.73 32.01
C GLU A 134 -4.75 26.23 31.87
N LYS A 135 -5.35 26.99 30.94
CA LYS A 135 -5.08 28.41 30.69
C LYS A 135 -6.21 29.32 31.17
#